data_AF-A0A7Z7G2U6-F1
#
_entry.id   AF-A0A7Z7G2U6-F1
#
_cell.length_a   1.000
_cell.length_b   1.000
_cell.length_c   1.000
_cell.angle_alpha   90.00
_cell.angle_beta   90.00
_cell.angle_gamma   90.00
#
_symmetry.space_group_name_H-M   'P 1'
#
loop_
_entity.id
_entity.type
_entity.pdbx_description
1 polymer ?
#
loop_
_entity_poly.entity_id
_entity_poly.type
_entity_poly.pdbx_seq_one_letter_code
_entity_poly.pdbx_strand_id
1 'polypeptide(L)'
;MARNWSIIEAHCNHQVDFTPRSQDHDISTQPRSKHTPAYHMLHTTISDYHQHAIYHLKLAAIMRNHNQFKACLILCDWALTSMIKALYIHEYHSVHPPKELTMNVILPLVHTDTEPGLDIALFIGTMQHMSSLADYPHDQPLELNNIGKLFLRTEEILDELSVRLMNDSTQFP
;
A
#
# COMPACT_ATOMS: atom_id res chain seq x y z
N MET A 1 13.41 40.60 -11.50
CA MET A 1 12.71 41.50 -12.44
C MET A 1 12.43 40.73 -13.72
N ALA A 2 11.18 40.81 -14.18
CA ALA A 2 10.59 40.51 -15.50
C ALA A 2 10.83 39.16 -16.20
N ARG A 3 9.68 38.49 -16.45
CA ARG A 3 9.42 37.36 -17.35
C ARG A 3 9.65 37.75 -18.82
N ASN A 4 9.93 36.75 -19.66
CA ASN A 4 9.40 36.70 -21.03
C ASN A 4 9.43 35.25 -21.54
N TRP A 5 8.25 34.64 -21.62
CA TRP A 5 8.03 33.39 -22.36
C TRP A 5 7.22 33.77 -23.61
N SER A 6 7.85 33.66 -24.77
CA SER A 6 7.23 33.95 -26.06
C SER A 6 6.38 32.76 -26.52
N ILE A 7 5.09 33.04 -26.68
CA ILE A 7 4.10 32.22 -27.35
C ILE A 7 4.41 32.23 -28.86
N ILE A 8 4.42 31.05 -29.49
CA ILE A 8 4.29 30.94 -30.95
C ILE A 8 3.06 30.08 -31.21
N GLU A 9 2.00 30.76 -31.65
CA GLU A 9 0.86 30.20 -32.37
C GLU A 9 1.33 29.54 -33.66
N ALA A 10 0.80 28.35 -33.94
CA ALA A 10 0.71 27.83 -35.30
C ALA A 10 -0.76 27.55 -35.59
N HIS A 11 -1.45 28.58 -36.09
CA HIS A 11 -2.66 28.42 -36.88
C HIS A 11 -2.27 27.99 -38.29
N CYS A 12 -2.87 26.91 -38.80
CA CYS A 12 -3.11 26.76 -40.23
C CYS A 12 -4.38 25.94 -40.44
N ASN A 13 -5.42 26.66 -40.86
CA ASN A 13 -6.68 26.17 -41.39
C ASN A 13 -6.44 25.25 -42.59
N HIS A 14 -7.20 24.16 -42.72
CA HIS A 14 -7.75 23.74 -44.00
C HIS A 14 -9.19 23.28 -43.79
N GLN A 15 -10.09 24.18 -44.17
CA GLN A 15 -11.51 23.99 -44.36
C GLN A 15 -11.71 23.21 -45.66
N VAL A 16 -12.45 22.11 -45.63
CA VAL A 16 -13.14 21.60 -46.81
C VAL A 16 -14.56 21.23 -46.39
N ASP A 17 -15.49 22.12 -46.72
CA ASP A 17 -16.92 21.90 -46.67
C ASP A 17 -17.34 20.91 -47.76
N PHE A 18 -18.00 19.81 -47.37
CA PHE A 18 -18.96 19.10 -48.23
C PHE A 18 -20.05 18.49 -47.32
N THR A 19 -21.21 19.12 -47.29
CA THR A 19 -22.47 18.62 -46.69
C THR A 19 -23.28 17.79 -47.70
N PRO A 20 -24.43 17.15 -47.33
CA PRO A 20 -24.57 15.92 -46.56
C PRO A 20 -25.42 14.86 -47.31
N ARG A 21 -25.32 13.56 -46.97
CA ARG A 21 -26.37 12.59 -47.35
C ARG A 21 -26.54 11.47 -46.34
N SER A 22 -27.59 11.65 -45.53
CA SER A 22 -28.55 10.70 -44.97
C SER A 22 -28.33 9.18 -45.19
N GLN A 23 -28.38 8.45 -44.07
CA GLN A 23 -29.16 7.21 -43.76
C GLN A 23 -28.36 6.12 -43.03
N ASP A 24 -28.73 5.95 -41.76
CA ASP A 24 -28.84 4.75 -40.92
C ASP A 24 -28.01 3.51 -41.28
N HIS A 25 -27.14 3.11 -40.34
CA HIS A 25 -27.21 1.76 -39.77
C HIS A 25 -26.50 1.69 -38.42
N ASP A 26 -27.28 1.32 -37.41
CA ASP A 26 -26.84 0.78 -36.12
C ASP A 26 -25.78 -0.31 -36.31
N ILE A 27 -24.57 -0.08 -35.82
CA ILE A 27 -23.64 -1.14 -35.44
C ILE A 27 -22.96 -0.72 -34.14
N SER A 28 -23.60 -1.13 -33.04
CA SER A 28 -22.98 -1.59 -31.79
C SER A 28 -21.55 -1.10 -31.54
N THR A 29 -21.42 0.12 -31.02
CA THR A 29 -20.22 0.50 -30.29
C THR A 29 -20.23 -0.27 -28.97
N GLN A 30 -19.46 -1.36 -28.90
CA GLN A 30 -19.07 -1.96 -27.63
C GLN A 30 -18.58 -0.84 -26.68
N PRO A 31 -19.03 -0.80 -25.42
CA PRO A 31 -18.37 0.02 -24.43
C PRO A 31 -16.97 -0.58 -24.21
N ARG A 32 -15.96 0.03 -24.84
CA ARG A 32 -14.55 -0.25 -24.59
C ARG A 32 -14.33 -0.08 -23.08
N SER A 33 -14.06 -1.19 -22.39
CA SER A 33 -14.01 -1.27 -20.94
C SER A 33 -12.96 -0.33 -20.36
N LYS A 34 -13.40 0.86 -19.93
CA LYS A 34 -12.56 1.81 -19.19
C LYS A 34 -12.16 1.28 -17.80
N HIS A 35 -12.73 0.16 -17.36
CA HIS A 35 -12.51 -0.43 -16.03
C HIS A 35 -11.27 -1.34 -15.91
N THR A 36 -10.76 -1.89 -17.01
CA THR A 36 -9.70 -2.91 -16.98
C THR A 36 -8.33 -2.39 -16.50
N PRO A 37 -7.88 -1.17 -16.83
CA PRO A 37 -6.56 -0.67 -16.39
C PRO A 37 -6.49 -0.37 -14.89
N ALA A 38 -7.57 0.15 -14.31
CA ALA A 38 -7.60 0.56 -12.91
C ALA A 38 -7.61 -0.64 -11.96
N TYR A 39 -8.37 -1.68 -12.29
CA TYR A 39 -8.44 -2.90 -11.49
C TYR A 39 -7.11 -3.68 -11.51
N HIS A 40 -6.51 -3.85 -12.69
CA HIS A 40 -5.20 -4.49 -12.80
C HIS A 40 -4.14 -3.73 -11.97
N MET A 41 -4.16 -2.39 -12.02
CA MET A 41 -3.23 -1.57 -11.24
C MET A 41 -3.41 -1.74 -9.73
N LEU A 42 -4.66 -1.82 -9.25
CA LEU A 42 -4.96 -2.10 -7.84
C LEU A 42 -4.38 -3.45 -7.42
N HIS A 43 -4.69 -4.51 -8.16
CA HIS A 43 -4.23 -5.86 -7.84
C HIS A 43 -2.70 -5.97 -7.86
N THR A 44 -2.04 -5.39 -8.88
CA THR A 44 -0.57 -5.35 -8.93
C THR A 44 -0.01 -4.61 -7.71
N THR A 45 -0.55 -3.44 -7.37
CA THR A 45 -0.03 -2.64 -6.25
C THR A 45 -0.23 -3.34 -4.91
N ILE A 46 -1.38 -4.00 -4.70
CA ILE A 46 -1.64 -4.82 -3.50
C ILE A 46 -0.62 -5.96 -3.41
N SER A 47 -0.38 -6.67 -4.53
CA SER A 47 0.58 -7.76 -4.60
C SER A 47 2.01 -7.30 -4.30
N ASP A 48 2.41 -6.14 -4.81
CA ASP A 48 3.73 -5.55 -4.57
C ASP A 48 3.94 -5.24 -3.08
N TYR A 49 2.96 -4.59 -2.42
CA TYR A 49 3.05 -4.29 -0.99
C TYR A 49 3.02 -5.55 -0.12
N HIS A 50 2.18 -6.52 -0.45
CA HIS A 50 2.18 -7.82 0.22
C HIS A 50 3.55 -8.49 0.10
N GLN A 51 4.13 -8.50 -1.11
CA GLN A 51 5.43 -9.10 -1.36
C GLN A 51 6.57 -8.37 -0.63
N HIS A 52 6.52 -7.04 -0.55
CA HIS A 52 7.41 -6.23 0.29
C HIS A 52 7.32 -6.63 1.76
N ALA A 53 6.12 -6.82 2.30
CA ALA A 53 5.95 -7.25 3.69
C ALA A 53 6.67 -8.58 3.97
N ILE A 54 6.50 -9.56 3.08
CA ILE A 54 7.16 -10.87 3.19
C ILE A 54 8.69 -10.75 3.08
N TYR A 55 9.21 -9.90 2.18
CA TYR A 55 10.64 -9.70 2.06
C TYR A 55 11.26 -9.03 3.29
N HIS A 56 10.60 -8.02 3.84
CA HIS A 56 11.05 -7.38 5.07
C HIS A 56 11.08 -8.37 6.24
N LEU A 57 10.05 -9.20 6.40
CA LEU A 57 10.03 -10.22 7.46
C LEU A 57 11.17 -11.24 7.29
N LYS A 58 11.43 -11.72 6.07
CA LYS A 58 12.55 -12.62 5.78
C LYS A 58 13.89 -11.98 6.13
N LEU A 59 14.09 -10.72 5.77
CA LEU A 59 15.30 -9.98 6.11
C LEU A 59 15.42 -9.76 7.63
N ALA A 60 14.32 -9.47 8.31
CA ALA A 60 14.28 -9.34 9.77
C ALA A 60 14.74 -10.64 10.45
N ALA A 61 14.32 -11.80 9.96
CA ALA A 61 14.76 -13.10 10.46
C ALA A 61 16.27 -13.27 10.33
N ILE A 62 16.84 -12.90 9.18
CA ILE A 62 18.29 -12.93 8.94
C ILE A 62 19.00 -12.00 9.93
N MET A 63 18.53 -10.75 10.07
CA MET A 63 19.13 -9.77 10.99
C MET A 63 19.10 -10.26 12.44
N ARG A 64 17.96 -10.83 12.88
CA ARG A 64 17.82 -11.44 14.21
C ARG A 64 18.85 -12.53 14.45
N ASN A 65 19.03 -13.44 13.48
CA ASN A 65 19.98 -14.55 13.59
C ASN A 65 21.45 -14.09 13.64
N HIS A 66 21.74 -12.87 13.17
CA HIS A 66 23.05 -12.22 13.27
C HIS A 66 23.15 -11.24 14.45
N ASN A 67 22.23 -11.30 15.42
CA ASN A 67 22.14 -10.40 16.58
C ASN A 67 22.00 -8.91 16.22
N GLN A 68 21.57 -8.58 15.00
CA GLN A 68 21.30 -7.23 14.54
C GLN A 68 19.87 -6.84 14.94
N PHE A 69 19.61 -6.76 16.25
CA PHE A 69 18.24 -6.65 16.78
C PHE A 69 17.56 -5.33 16.44
N LYS A 70 18.30 -4.21 16.35
CA LYS A 70 17.75 -2.93 15.89
C LYS A 70 17.27 -3.02 14.45
N ALA A 71 18.08 -3.61 13.56
CA ALA A 71 17.70 -3.82 12.17
C ALA A 71 16.50 -4.78 12.04
N CYS A 72 16.47 -5.85 12.85
CA CYS A 72 15.31 -6.75 12.93
C CYS A 72 14.03 -5.98 13.28
N LEU A 73 14.08 -5.13 14.31
CA LEU A 73 12.94 -4.32 14.76
C LEU A 73 12.43 -3.39 13.65
N ILE A 74 13.32 -2.63 13.01
CA ILE A 74 12.99 -1.70 11.92
C ILE A 74 12.34 -2.45 10.76
N LEU A 75 12.89 -3.62 10.39
CA LEU A 75 12.34 -4.43 9.31
C LEU A 75 10.97 -5.02 9.64
N CYS A 76 10.72 -5.42 10.89
CA CYS A 76 9.39 -5.84 11.32
C CYS A 76 8.36 -4.70 11.19
N ASP A 77 8.72 -3.47 11.59
CA ASP A 77 7.88 -2.29 11.40
C ASP A 77 7.60 -2.00 9.91
N TRP A 78 8.61 -2.10 9.05
CA TRP A 78 8.42 -1.95 7.60
C TRP A 78 7.55 -3.06 6.99
N ALA A 79 7.64 -4.28 7.52
CA ALA A 79 6.80 -5.39 7.09
C ALA A 79 5.33 -5.11 7.42
N LEU A 80 5.02 -4.71 8.67
CA LEU A 80 3.68 -4.33 9.10
C LEU A 80 3.15 -3.15 8.29
N THR A 81 3.97 -2.10 8.11
CA THR A 81 3.61 -0.92 7.31
C THR A 81 3.25 -1.31 5.89
N SER A 82 4.01 -2.20 5.27
CA SER A 82 3.74 -2.67 3.89
C SER A 82 2.42 -3.44 3.83
N MET A 83 2.15 -4.31 4.81
CA MET A 83 0.89 -5.05 4.87
C MET A 83 -0.33 -4.15 5.08
N ILE A 84 -0.25 -3.17 5.98
CA ILE A 84 -1.33 -2.19 6.18
C ILE A 84 -1.55 -1.35 4.92
N LYS A 85 -0.51 -1.02 4.16
CA LYS A 85 -0.66 -0.35 2.86
C LYS A 85 -1.38 -1.23 1.83
N ALA A 86 -1.10 -2.53 1.80
CA ALA A 86 -1.85 -3.46 0.96
C ALA A 86 -3.35 -3.49 1.35
N LEU A 87 -3.66 -3.59 2.65
CA LEU A 87 -5.03 -3.54 3.16
C LEU A 87 -5.72 -2.21 2.84
N TYR A 88 -5.02 -1.08 3.00
CA TYR A 88 -5.57 0.23 2.66
C TYR A 88 -6.01 0.31 1.20
N ILE A 89 -5.16 -0.17 0.28
CA ILE A 89 -5.46 -0.15 -1.16
C ILE A 89 -6.62 -1.08 -1.47
N HIS A 90 -6.65 -2.26 -0.83
CA HIS A 90 -7.72 -3.23 -0.96
C HIS A 90 -9.07 -2.65 -0.49
N GLU A 91 -9.13 -2.06 0.70
CA GLU A 91 -10.35 -1.51 1.29
C GLU A 91 -10.86 -0.27 0.54
N TYR A 92 -9.98 0.70 0.31
CA TYR A 92 -10.36 2.01 -0.23
C TYR A 92 -10.21 2.13 -1.74
N HIS A 93 -9.76 1.08 -2.43
CA HIS A 93 -9.55 1.05 -3.88
C HIS A 93 -8.70 2.23 -4.39
N SER A 94 -7.73 2.66 -3.58
CA SER A 94 -6.85 3.79 -3.85
C SER A 94 -5.39 3.33 -3.86
N VAL A 95 -4.73 3.42 -5.01
CA VAL A 95 -3.31 3.04 -5.21
C VAL A 95 -2.31 3.97 -4.49
N HIS A 96 -2.80 4.97 -3.75
CA HIS A 96 -1.98 5.97 -3.07
C HIS A 96 -2.25 5.92 -1.58
N PRO A 97 -1.71 4.92 -0.87
CA PRO A 97 -1.83 4.88 0.58
C PRO A 97 -1.12 6.08 1.22
N PRO A 98 -1.53 6.49 2.42
CA PRO A 98 -0.87 7.56 3.16
C PRO A 98 0.62 7.29 3.32
N LYS A 99 1.42 8.38 3.31
CA LYS A 99 2.85 8.30 3.55
C LYS A 99 3.14 7.72 4.94
N GLU A 100 2.43 8.22 5.94
CA GLU A 100 2.50 7.81 7.34
C GLU A 100 1.18 7.16 7.75
N LEU A 101 1.27 6.04 8.47
CA LEU A 101 0.11 5.29 8.95
C LEU A 101 -0.15 5.67 10.42
N THR A 102 -1.21 6.45 10.64
CA THR A 102 -1.65 6.82 11.99
C THR A 102 -2.62 5.78 12.55
N MET A 103 -2.85 5.80 13.86
CA MET A 103 -3.80 4.88 14.51
C MET A 103 -5.22 4.98 13.93
N ASN A 104 -5.64 6.17 13.49
CA ASN A 104 -6.95 6.37 12.85
C ASN A 104 -7.05 5.69 11.48
N VAL A 105 -5.92 5.43 10.82
CA VAL A 105 -5.86 4.66 9.57
C VAL A 105 -5.73 3.17 9.87
N ILE A 106 -4.89 2.79 10.84
CA ILE A 106 -4.61 1.39 11.15
C ILE A 106 -5.84 0.69 11.75
N LEU A 107 -6.46 1.30 12.77
CA LEU A 107 -7.51 0.63 13.54
C LEU A 107 -8.70 0.15 12.68
N PRO A 108 -9.25 0.96 11.75
CA PRO A 108 -10.32 0.49 10.87
C PRO A 108 -9.90 -0.67 9.95
N LEU A 109 -8.63 -0.71 9.52
CA LEU A 109 -8.13 -1.73 8.60
C LEU A 109 -7.89 -3.09 9.25
N VAL A 110 -7.60 -3.10 10.56
CA VAL A 110 -7.35 -4.34 11.31
C VAL A 110 -8.58 -4.83 12.07
N HIS A 111 -9.63 -4.00 12.14
CA HIS A 111 -10.91 -4.35 12.71
C HIS A 111 -11.64 -5.37 11.82
N THR A 112 -12.33 -6.33 12.44
CA THR A 112 -13.29 -7.20 11.78
C THR A 112 -14.58 -7.27 12.60
N ASP A 113 -15.64 -7.81 12.01
CA ASP A 113 -16.92 -8.00 12.72
C ASP A 113 -16.79 -8.89 13.97
N THR A 114 -15.80 -9.78 14.00
CA THR A 114 -15.57 -10.73 15.09
C THR A 114 -14.44 -10.33 16.03
N GLU A 115 -13.46 -9.56 15.55
CA GLU A 115 -12.28 -9.16 16.31
C GLU A 115 -12.10 -7.63 16.23
N PRO A 116 -12.10 -6.91 17.36
CA PRO A 116 -12.05 -5.45 17.35
C PRO A 116 -10.73 -4.90 16.77
N GLY A 117 -9.70 -5.72 16.60
CA GLY A 117 -8.41 -5.37 15.98
C GLY A 117 -7.53 -4.46 16.83
N LEU A 118 -7.98 -4.11 18.05
CA LEU A 118 -7.27 -3.16 18.92
C LEU A 118 -5.91 -3.69 19.36
N ASP A 119 -5.78 -4.98 19.62
CA ASP A 119 -4.51 -5.61 19.98
C ASP A 119 -3.49 -5.52 18.84
N ILE A 120 -3.92 -5.78 17.60
CA ILE A 120 -3.09 -5.65 16.39
C ILE A 120 -2.71 -4.19 16.18
N ALA A 121 -3.66 -3.26 16.29
CA ALA A 121 -3.40 -1.84 16.12
C ALA A 121 -2.41 -1.32 17.17
N LEU A 122 -2.58 -1.69 18.44
CA LEU A 122 -1.66 -1.34 19.53
C LEU A 122 -0.28 -1.93 19.32
N PHE A 123 -0.20 -3.18 18.84
CA PHE A 123 1.08 -3.81 18.52
C PHE A 123 1.80 -3.03 17.41
N ILE A 124 1.12 -2.71 16.31
CA ILE A 124 1.69 -1.93 15.20
C ILE A 124 2.15 -0.55 15.70
N GLY A 125 1.32 0.17 16.45
CA GLY A 125 1.70 1.48 17.00
C GLY A 125 2.92 1.41 17.94
N THR A 126 3.04 0.33 18.71
CA THR A 126 4.22 0.07 19.55
C THR A 126 5.47 -0.19 18.71
N MET A 127 5.35 -1.00 17.66
CA MET A 127 6.45 -1.28 16.72
C MET A 127 6.94 0.00 16.03
N GLN A 128 6.03 0.84 15.55
CA GLN A 128 6.34 2.14 14.94
C GLN A 128 7.11 3.04 15.92
N HIS A 129 6.65 3.11 17.18
CA HIS A 129 7.32 3.90 18.20
C HIS A 129 8.73 3.37 18.48
N MET A 130 8.88 2.07 18.73
CA MET A 130 10.18 1.45 19.01
C MET A 130 11.15 1.56 17.82
N SER A 131 10.65 1.39 16.60
CA SER A 131 11.40 1.56 15.34
C SER A 131 11.92 2.99 15.20
N SER A 132 11.07 3.99 15.46
CA SER A 132 11.47 5.40 15.43
C SER A 132 12.60 5.73 16.40
N LEU A 133 12.64 5.07 17.57
CA LEU A 133 13.71 5.24 18.56
C LEU A 133 15.00 4.53 18.13
N ALA A 134 14.91 3.42 17.41
CA ALA A 134 16.05 2.67 16.91
C ALA A 134 16.80 3.38 15.77
N ASP A 135 16.09 4.23 15.01
CA ASP A 135 16.66 5.06 13.94
C ASP A 135 17.51 6.24 14.46
N TYR A 136 17.35 6.64 15.72
CA TYR A 136 18.18 7.69 16.31
C TYR A 136 19.51 7.12 16.87
N PRO A 137 20.64 7.77 16.61
CA PRO A 137 21.95 7.36 17.12
C PRO A 137 22.15 7.63 18.61
N HIS A 138 21.08 7.82 19.41
CA HIS A 138 21.21 8.11 20.83
C HIS A 138 21.49 6.86 21.67
N ASP A 139 22.33 7.06 22.70
CA ASP A 139 22.93 6.07 23.59
C ASP A 139 21.93 5.31 24.49
N GLN A 140 20.62 5.49 24.30
CA GLN A 140 19.66 4.77 25.13
C GLN A 140 19.60 3.31 24.66
N PRO A 141 20.05 2.34 25.48
CA PRO A 141 20.00 0.95 25.11
C PRO A 141 18.52 0.57 25.02
N LEU A 142 18.02 0.31 23.81
CA LEU A 142 16.74 -0.36 23.67
C LEU A 142 16.95 -1.79 24.21
N GLU A 143 16.28 -2.14 25.30
CA GLU A 143 16.33 -3.51 25.83
C GLU A 143 15.58 -4.45 24.88
N LEU A 144 16.33 -5.00 23.93
CA LEU A 144 15.79 -5.90 22.89
C LEU A 144 15.72 -7.37 23.36
N ASN A 145 15.67 -7.59 24.68
CA ASN A 145 15.59 -8.92 25.30
C ASN A 145 14.37 -9.74 24.83
N ASN A 146 13.35 -9.07 24.29
CA ASN A 146 12.12 -9.69 23.78
C ASN A 146 11.99 -9.66 22.25
N ILE A 147 13.04 -9.35 21.49
CA ILE A 147 12.97 -9.23 20.02
C ILE A 147 12.45 -10.49 19.33
N GLY A 148 12.72 -11.68 19.88
CA GLY A 148 12.19 -12.94 19.36
C GLY A 148 10.67 -13.01 19.44
N LYS A 149 10.07 -12.53 20.54
CA LYS A 149 8.60 -12.48 20.71
C LYS A 149 7.97 -11.43 19.80
N LEU A 150 8.62 -10.27 19.64
CA LEU A 150 8.16 -9.24 18.71
C LEU A 150 8.18 -9.73 17.27
N PHE A 151 9.26 -10.41 16.86
CA PHE A 151 9.35 -11.03 15.54
C PHE A 151 8.22 -12.04 15.33
N LEU A 152 8.01 -12.97 16.29
CA LEU A 152 6.98 -14.00 16.17
C LEU A 152 5.58 -13.37 16.07
N ARG A 153 5.27 -12.38 16.91
CA ARG A 153 3.98 -11.69 16.84
C ARG A 153 3.80 -10.92 15.52
N THR A 154 4.90 -10.39 14.96
CA THR A 154 4.87 -9.77 13.62
C THR A 154 4.50 -10.79 12.54
N GLU A 155 5.12 -11.97 12.57
CA GLU A 155 4.82 -13.07 11.65
C GLU A 155 3.35 -13.50 11.75
N GLU A 156 2.85 -13.75 12.97
CA GLU A 156 1.44 -14.10 13.21
C GLU A 156 0.46 -13.06 12.64
N ILE A 157 0.72 -11.77 12.88
CA ILE A 157 -0.13 -10.68 12.37
C ILE A 157 -0.07 -10.63 10.85
N LEU A 158 1.11 -10.78 10.25
CA LEU A 158 1.23 -10.78 8.79
C LEU A 158 0.48 -11.94 8.16
N ASP A 159 0.55 -13.14 8.74
CA ASP A 159 -0.21 -14.30 8.27
C ASP A 159 -1.72 -14.05 8.38
N GLU A 160 -2.18 -13.55 9.53
CA GLU A 160 -3.59 -13.22 9.76
C GLU A 160 -4.12 -12.20 8.75
N LEU A 161 -3.38 -11.11 8.53
CA LEU A 161 -3.78 -10.05 7.60
C LEU A 161 -3.66 -10.49 6.12
N SER A 162 -2.70 -11.37 5.80
CA SER A 162 -2.56 -11.94 4.44
C SER A 162 -3.75 -12.81 4.08
N VAL A 163 -4.24 -13.63 5.03
CA VAL A 163 -5.44 -14.45 4.83
C VAL A 163 -6.65 -13.57 4.52
N ARG A 164 -6.81 -12.43 5.21
CA ARG A 164 -7.90 -11.47 4.94
C ARG A 164 -7.81 -10.89 3.54
N LEU A 165 -6.64 -10.41 3.13
CA LEU A 165 -6.39 -9.91 1.77
C LEU A 165 -6.76 -10.94 0.69
N MET A 166 -6.47 -12.23 0.92
CA MET A 166 -6.78 -13.29 -0.02
C MET A 166 -8.26 -13.69 -0.02
N ASN A 167 -8.91 -13.76 1.14
CA ASN A 167 -10.30 -14.17 1.24
C ASN A 167 -11.25 -13.14 0.62
N ASP A 168 -11.00 -11.85 0.83
CA ASP A 168 -11.88 -10.79 0.32
C ASP A 168 -11.70 -10.56 -1.18
N SER A 169 -10.54 -10.93 -1.73
CA SER A 169 -10.29 -10.89 -3.18
C SER A 169 -11.18 -11.85 -4.00
N THR A 170 -11.84 -12.81 -3.35
CA THR A 170 -12.78 -13.75 -3.99
C THR A 170 -14.22 -13.22 -4.12
N GLN A 171 -14.51 -12.01 -3.62
CA GLN A 171 -15.85 -11.40 -3.69
C GLN A 171 -16.04 -10.40 -4.85
N PHE A 172 -15.06 -10.25 -5.75
CA PHE A 172 -15.19 -9.36 -6.89
C PHE A 172 -15.76 -10.08 -8.13
N PRO A 173 -16.83 -9.54 -8.78
CA PRO A 173 -17.43 -10.10 -9.99
C PRO A 173 -16.60 -9.89 -11.26
#